data_AF-A0A7C3SFC1-F1
#
_entry.id   AF-A0A7C3SFC1-F1
#
_cell.length_a   1.000
_cell.length_b   1.000
_cell.length_c   1.000
_cell.angle_alpha   90.00
_cell.angle_beta   90.00
_cell.angle_gamma   90.00
#
_symmetry.space_group_name_H-M   'P 1'
#
loop_
_entity.id
_entity.type
_entity.pdbx_description
1 polymer ?
#
loop_
_entity_poly.entity_id
_entity_poly.type
_entity_poly.pdbx_seq_one_letter_code
_entity_poly.pdbx_strand_id
1 'polypeptide(L)'
;MDCILWAVVGWWAVCQVLWGAGAPAEGQPQAEAWRQQHSPPALYSSPPLPANPGEPILSAASATPQGTPSEVPGQNTPPDPQQERIRTLIQQLGHPDYFVRQRAQQELAQMGFDAFEALSEAEHHEDLEIAARARYLLRLLRVQWVQPTDPPEVRTLLADYESLSPQQRAERIQALASLPEAKGTDALCRIVRFERFSAISKLAAVALISRFGPSEMPPKVFFAQVQKHLGRSRRVGLQWLETFVQFWETPQEALAAWNRHVETELEVFRRSPEESSLGVAGGLLRVQSHWLAKLGRKKEAADALRRLVHLDQKGDPETLQQLADWLWEEKAYVQIEELAERFREIFSQEPILLYTLAQAQHAQGRLQEAEQTAQKALGLNPGPQAEQILRHLMAALALRRKGFLPWAEQEFRYVLRISPMGHRLYSLAAVQLAEMLHDQGRHLPAAEALEPLVRWANRPDAMPDALEDLTPVSLRARMHYFY
;
A
#
# COMPACT_ATOMS: atom_id res chain seq x y z
N MET A 1 -4.06 -17.27 19.31
CA MET A 1 -4.33 -16.23 20.35
C MET A 1 -3.20 -15.21 20.49
N ASP A 2 -2.02 -15.45 19.90
CA ASP A 2 -0.86 -14.52 19.99
C ASP A 2 -0.76 -13.46 18.89
N CYS A 3 -1.67 -13.42 17.91
CA CYS A 3 -1.63 -12.44 16.81
C CYS A 3 -2.40 -11.13 17.11
N ILE A 4 -3.27 -11.12 18.12
CA ILE A 4 -4.05 -9.91 18.51
C ILE A 4 -3.21 -8.96 19.40
N LEU A 5 -2.17 -9.48 20.06
CA LEU A 5 -1.25 -8.68 20.89
C LEU A 5 -0.27 -7.83 20.06
N TRP A 6 0.09 -8.23 18.83
CA TRP A 6 1.01 -7.44 18.00
C TRP A 6 0.37 -6.21 17.35
N ALA A 7 -0.93 -6.24 17.10
CA ALA A 7 -1.68 -5.06 16.65
C ALA A 7 -1.73 -3.96 17.71
N VAL A 8 -1.57 -4.29 19.00
CA VAL A 8 -1.50 -3.30 20.09
C VAL A 8 -0.08 -2.74 20.24
N VAL A 9 0.97 -3.55 20.01
CA VAL A 9 2.38 -3.12 20.15
C VAL A 9 2.84 -2.23 19.00
N GLY A 10 2.43 -2.52 17.75
CA GLY A 10 2.70 -1.65 16.60
C GLY A 10 1.96 -0.29 16.69
N TRP A 11 0.86 -0.25 17.42
CA TRP A 11 0.05 0.94 17.69
C TRP A 11 0.59 1.76 18.88
N TRP A 12 1.38 1.14 19.76
CA TRP A 12 2.00 1.74 20.95
C TRP A 12 3.11 2.75 20.61
N ALA A 13 3.86 2.53 19.53
CA ALA A 13 4.93 3.45 19.09
C ALA A 13 4.40 4.83 18.66
N VAL A 14 3.13 4.93 18.27
CA VAL A 14 2.49 6.20 17.88
C VAL A 14 1.92 6.94 19.10
N CYS A 15 1.51 6.24 20.15
CA CYS A 15 1.01 6.86 21.39
C CYS A 15 2.11 7.56 22.19
N GLN A 16 3.39 7.13 22.10
CA GLN A 16 4.49 7.84 22.78
C GLN A 16 4.77 9.23 22.21
N VAL A 17 4.43 9.48 20.94
CA VAL A 17 4.62 10.81 20.32
C VAL A 17 3.60 11.82 20.85
N LEU A 18 2.45 11.37 21.36
CA LEU A 18 1.41 12.24 21.92
C LEU A 18 1.57 12.55 23.42
N TRP A 19 2.51 11.90 24.12
CA TRP A 19 2.85 12.21 25.52
C TRP A 19 4.25 12.80 25.71
N GLY A 20 4.98 13.06 24.64
CA GLY A 20 6.33 13.65 24.64
C GLY A 20 6.39 15.11 24.21
N ALA A 21 5.52 15.99 24.70
CA ALA A 21 5.68 17.43 24.54
C ALA A 21 6.05 18.06 25.87
N GLY A 22 7.34 18.32 26.06
CA GLY A 22 7.83 19.15 27.16
C GLY A 22 7.18 20.52 27.13
N ALA A 23 6.87 21.03 28.33
CA ALA A 23 6.27 22.33 28.56
C ALA A 23 6.96 23.45 27.75
N PRO A 24 6.21 24.37 27.11
CA PRO A 24 6.80 25.55 26.51
C PRO A 24 7.16 26.55 27.61
N ALA A 25 8.40 27.05 27.57
CA ALA A 25 8.83 28.20 28.35
C ALA A 25 8.11 29.46 27.84
N GLU A 26 7.75 30.32 28.79
CA GLU A 26 7.03 31.59 28.62
C GLU A 26 7.75 32.57 27.68
N GLY A 27 6.97 33.32 26.87
CA GLY A 27 7.41 34.64 26.36
C GLY A 27 6.96 35.06 24.95
N GLN A 28 5.87 35.84 24.90
CA GLN A 28 5.50 36.87 23.90
C GLN A 28 4.72 36.49 22.60
N PRO A 29 3.90 37.43 22.06
CA PRO A 29 2.66 37.10 21.34
C PRO A 29 2.76 37.26 19.82
N GLN A 30 2.15 36.35 19.06
CA GLN A 30 1.81 36.54 17.65
C GLN A 30 0.37 36.08 17.40
N ALA A 31 -0.57 36.96 17.74
CA ALA A 31 -1.96 36.86 17.34
C ALA A 31 -2.29 38.04 16.43
N GLU A 32 -1.94 37.95 15.14
CA GLU A 32 -2.44 38.82 14.06
C GLU A 32 -1.84 38.39 12.70
N ALA A 33 -2.40 37.35 12.09
CA ALA A 33 -2.08 37.03 10.67
C ALA A 33 -3.16 36.23 9.91
N TRP A 34 -4.22 35.74 10.55
CA TRP A 34 -5.16 34.78 9.92
C TRP A 34 -6.58 35.32 9.65
N ARG A 35 -6.76 36.64 9.51
CA ARG A 35 -8.08 37.26 9.25
C ARG A 35 -8.26 37.91 7.88
N GLN A 36 -7.35 37.70 6.92
CA GLN A 36 -7.53 38.23 5.56
C GLN A 36 -7.20 37.19 4.49
N GLN A 37 -8.12 36.24 4.30
CA GLN A 37 -8.37 35.52 3.06
C GLN A 37 -9.65 34.70 3.32
N HIS A 38 -10.45 34.43 2.29
CA HIS A 38 -11.80 33.83 2.33
C HIS A 38 -12.96 34.85 2.44
N SER A 39 -13.12 35.66 1.37
CA SER A 39 -14.44 36.10 0.92
C SER A 39 -14.87 35.26 -0.29
N PRO A 40 -16.16 34.90 -0.44
CA PRO A 40 -16.64 34.02 -1.52
C PRO A 40 -16.84 34.80 -2.83
N PRO A 41 -16.61 34.21 -4.02
CA PRO A 41 -16.94 34.89 -5.27
C PRO A 41 -18.44 34.74 -5.60
N ALA A 42 -18.98 35.86 -6.06
CA ALA A 42 -20.35 36.05 -6.49
C ALA A 42 -20.68 35.32 -7.81
N LEU A 43 -21.97 35.00 -7.93
CA LEU A 43 -22.69 34.51 -9.09
C LEU A 43 -22.43 35.37 -10.34
N TYR A 44 -22.04 34.73 -11.45
CA TYR A 44 -22.07 35.35 -12.77
C TYR A 44 -22.97 34.56 -13.72
N SER A 45 -24.02 35.26 -14.16
CA SER A 45 -24.99 34.86 -15.18
C SER A 45 -24.37 34.87 -16.58
N SER A 46 -24.62 33.83 -17.37
CA SER A 46 -24.30 33.77 -18.80
C SER A 46 -25.37 34.45 -19.65
N PRO A 47 -25.01 35.08 -20.79
CA PRO A 47 -25.94 35.33 -21.90
C PRO A 47 -25.64 34.42 -23.13
N PRO A 48 -26.58 34.32 -24.10
CA PRO A 48 -26.71 33.17 -24.98
C PRO A 48 -26.01 33.29 -26.35
N LEU A 49 -25.81 32.13 -26.98
CA LEU A 49 -25.35 31.91 -28.35
C LEU A 49 -26.36 32.41 -29.41
N PRO A 50 -25.90 32.79 -30.62
CA PRO A 50 -26.70 32.67 -31.82
C PRO A 50 -26.26 31.48 -32.68
N ALA A 51 -27.26 30.78 -33.22
CA ALA A 51 -27.19 29.78 -34.27
C ALA A 51 -26.98 30.42 -35.65
N ASN A 52 -26.30 29.74 -36.58
CA ASN A 52 -26.83 29.42 -37.93
C ASN A 52 -25.86 28.58 -38.80
N PRO A 53 -26.27 28.03 -39.96
CA PRO A 53 -26.00 26.66 -40.38
C PRO A 53 -25.19 26.58 -41.69
N GLY A 54 -24.92 25.36 -42.15
CA GLY A 54 -24.60 25.10 -43.56
C GLY A 54 -23.46 24.11 -43.78
N GLU A 55 -23.82 22.85 -43.96
CA GLU A 55 -23.01 21.91 -44.76
C GLU A 55 -22.97 22.37 -46.23
N PRO A 56 -22.03 21.86 -47.04
CA PRO A 56 -22.42 20.69 -47.83
C PRO A 56 -21.37 19.59 -47.93
N ILE A 57 -21.94 18.40 -48.12
CA ILE A 57 -21.40 17.10 -48.50
C ILE A 57 -20.57 17.18 -49.79
N LEU A 58 -19.40 16.53 -49.81
CA LEU A 58 -18.88 15.86 -51.01
C LEU A 58 -18.20 14.52 -50.64
N SER A 59 -18.65 13.50 -51.34
CA SER A 59 -18.27 12.10 -51.28
C SER A 59 -17.21 11.76 -52.34
N ALA A 60 -16.51 10.65 -52.09
CA ALA A 60 -15.70 9.82 -52.99
C ALA A 60 -14.27 10.27 -53.31
N ALA A 61 -13.29 9.48 -52.86
CA ALA A 61 -12.54 8.59 -53.74
C ALA A 61 -11.47 7.79 -52.98
N SER A 62 -11.43 6.51 -53.32
CA SER A 62 -10.47 5.48 -52.96
C SER A 62 -9.02 5.87 -53.28
N ALA A 63 -8.10 5.76 -52.31
CA ALA A 63 -6.67 5.63 -52.58
C ALA A 63 -5.99 4.95 -51.37
N THR A 64 -5.65 3.67 -51.53
CA THR A 64 -4.66 2.96 -50.72
C THR A 64 -3.28 3.57 -50.92
N PRO A 65 -2.55 3.96 -49.86
CA PRO A 65 -1.10 4.02 -49.90
C PRO A 65 -0.56 2.73 -49.31
N GLN A 66 0.15 1.96 -50.14
CA GLN A 66 1.09 0.95 -49.67
C GLN A 66 2.16 1.65 -48.83
N GLY A 67 2.00 1.62 -47.51
CA GLY A 67 3.04 1.98 -46.55
C GLY A 67 4.04 0.84 -46.45
N THR A 68 5.27 1.12 -46.84
CA THR A 68 6.48 0.36 -46.50
C THR A 68 6.48 -0.07 -45.03
N PRO A 69 6.94 -1.29 -44.69
CA PRO A 69 6.96 -1.74 -43.31
C PRO A 69 7.84 -0.81 -42.47
N SER A 70 7.22 -0.09 -41.54
CA SER A 70 7.94 0.68 -40.52
C SER A 70 8.81 -0.26 -39.72
N GLU A 71 10.12 -0.09 -39.86
CA GLU A 71 11.13 -0.64 -38.96
C GLU A 71 10.77 -0.27 -37.51
N VAL A 72 10.70 -1.30 -36.66
CA VAL A 72 10.58 -1.17 -35.22
C VAL A 72 11.87 -0.51 -34.70
N PRO A 73 11.82 0.69 -34.09
CA PRO A 73 13.01 1.28 -33.48
C PRO A 73 13.30 0.51 -32.18
N GLY A 74 14.31 -0.36 -32.20
CA GLY A 74 14.73 -1.11 -31.02
C GLY A 74 15.70 -2.28 -31.24
N GLN A 75 16.03 -2.65 -32.48
CA GLN A 75 16.80 -3.89 -32.75
C GLN A 75 18.28 -3.71 -33.17
N ASN A 76 18.85 -2.50 -33.18
CA ASN A 76 20.24 -2.30 -33.61
C ASN A 76 21.16 -1.75 -32.51
N THR A 77 21.20 -2.42 -31.36
CA THR A 77 22.37 -2.33 -30.46
C THR A 77 23.14 -3.64 -30.59
N PRO A 78 24.46 -3.64 -30.91
CA PRO A 78 25.25 -4.85 -30.99
C PRO A 78 25.12 -5.67 -29.69
N PRO A 79 24.99 -7.01 -29.77
CA PRO A 79 24.90 -7.85 -28.58
C PRO A 79 26.13 -7.60 -27.70
N ASP A 80 25.90 -7.44 -26.41
CA ASP A 80 26.97 -7.27 -25.43
C ASP A 80 27.94 -8.47 -25.52
N PRO A 81 29.23 -8.25 -25.80
CA PRO A 81 30.19 -9.34 -25.87
C PRO A 81 30.20 -10.19 -24.59
N GLN A 82 29.96 -9.57 -23.43
CA GLN A 82 29.90 -10.28 -22.16
C GLN A 82 28.62 -11.12 -22.03
N GLN A 83 27.46 -10.59 -22.43
CA GLN A 83 26.21 -11.37 -22.39
C GLN A 83 26.21 -12.52 -23.39
N GLU A 84 26.77 -12.32 -24.58
CA GLU A 84 26.88 -13.38 -25.57
C GLU A 84 27.83 -14.48 -25.11
N ARG A 85 28.91 -14.11 -24.42
CA ARG A 85 29.78 -15.07 -23.74
C ARG A 85 29.02 -15.84 -22.65
N ILE A 86 28.24 -15.17 -21.80
CA ILE A 86 27.42 -15.84 -20.77
C ILE A 86 26.44 -16.82 -21.42
N ARG A 87 25.73 -16.43 -22.48
CA ARG A 87 24.81 -17.33 -23.20
C ARG A 87 25.52 -18.57 -23.75
N THR A 88 26.69 -18.37 -24.36
CA THR A 88 27.52 -19.46 -24.87
C THR A 88 27.91 -20.42 -23.75
N LEU A 89 28.35 -19.88 -22.60
CA LEU A 89 28.72 -20.68 -21.44
C LEU A 89 27.52 -21.44 -20.85
N ILE A 90 26.33 -20.82 -20.81
CA ILE A 90 25.09 -21.50 -20.37
C ILE A 90 24.78 -22.70 -21.27
N GLN A 91 24.86 -22.55 -22.59
CA GLN A 91 24.67 -23.67 -23.52
C GLN A 91 25.73 -24.76 -23.31
N GLN A 92 26.98 -24.37 -23.06
CA GLN A 92 28.07 -25.30 -22.79
C GLN A 92 27.92 -26.08 -21.48
N LEU A 93 27.05 -25.66 -20.55
CA LEU A 93 26.71 -26.46 -19.37
C LEU A 93 26.01 -27.78 -19.73
N GLY A 94 25.36 -27.89 -20.90
CA GLY A 94 24.70 -29.11 -21.39
C GLY A 94 25.52 -29.90 -22.40
N HIS A 95 26.77 -29.49 -22.67
CA HIS A 95 27.59 -30.08 -23.72
C HIS A 95 27.88 -31.58 -23.44
N PRO A 96 27.92 -32.49 -24.44
CA PRO A 96 28.17 -33.92 -24.21
C PRO A 96 29.55 -34.22 -23.59
N ASP A 97 30.57 -33.45 -23.95
CA ASP A 97 31.91 -33.52 -23.33
C ASP A 97 31.94 -32.93 -21.92
N TYR A 98 32.33 -33.74 -20.94
CA TYR A 98 32.46 -33.38 -19.53
C TYR A 98 33.40 -32.19 -19.29
N PHE A 99 34.54 -32.10 -19.99
CA PHE A 99 35.53 -31.04 -19.77
C PHE A 99 35.00 -29.68 -20.23
N VAL A 100 34.21 -29.66 -21.32
CA VAL A 100 33.53 -28.44 -21.78
C VAL A 100 32.53 -27.96 -20.73
N ARG A 101 31.71 -28.87 -20.18
CA ARG A 101 30.77 -28.51 -19.09
C ARG A 101 31.49 -27.98 -17.86
N GLN A 102 32.57 -28.65 -17.45
CA GLN A 102 33.33 -28.26 -16.26
C GLN A 102 33.97 -26.88 -16.42
N ARG A 103 34.57 -26.61 -17.59
CA ARG A 103 35.14 -25.29 -17.90
C ARG A 103 34.07 -24.21 -17.92
N ALA A 104 32.94 -24.45 -18.59
CA ALA A 104 31.85 -23.49 -18.64
C ALA A 104 31.31 -23.14 -17.24
N GLN A 105 31.15 -24.15 -16.38
CA GLN A 105 30.74 -23.95 -14.99
C GLN A 105 31.76 -23.11 -14.20
N GLN A 106 33.06 -23.37 -14.36
CA GLN A 106 34.10 -22.59 -13.68
C GLN A 106 34.12 -21.13 -14.15
N GLU A 107 34.00 -20.88 -15.47
CA GLU A 107 33.95 -19.53 -16.01
C GLU A 107 32.69 -18.77 -15.53
N LEU A 108 31.52 -19.42 -15.50
CA LEU A 108 30.30 -18.83 -14.95
C LEU A 108 30.41 -18.56 -13.44
N ALA A 109 31.06 -19.44 -12.68
CA ALA A 109 31.32 -19.22 -11.26
C ALA A 109 32.24 -18.00 -11.04
N GLN A 110 33.25 -17.82 -11.89
CA GLN A 110 34.15 -16.65 -11.83
C GLN A 110 33.44 -15.34 -12.19
N MET A 111 32.49 -15.39 -13.13
CA MET A 111 31.65 -14.24 -13.48
C MET A 111 30.73 -13.81 -12.33
N GLY A 112 30.40 -14.73 -11.41
CA GLY A 112 29.67 -14.37 -10.20
C GLY A 112 28.28 -13.80 -10.48
N PHE A 113 28.00 -12.61 -9.92
CA PHE A 113 26.71 -11.95 -10.05
C PHE A 113 26.40 -11.40 -11.45
N ASP A 114 27.41 -11.24 -12.30
CA ASP A 114 27.21 -10.84 -13.69
C ASP A 114 26.46 -11.92 -14.49
N ALA A 115 26.63 -13.19 -14.11
CA ALA A 115 25.94 -14.33 -14.72
C ALA A 115 24.62 -14.70 -14.01
N PHE A 116 24.28 -14.05 -12.89
CA PHE A 116 23.18 -14.46 -12.01
C PHE A 116 21.83 -14.56 -12.74
N GLU A 117 21.51 -13.59 -13.58
CA GLU A 117 20.23 -13.56 -14.29
C GLU A 117 20.12 -14.69 -15.31
N ALA A 118 21.16 -14.88 -16.14
CA ALA A 118 21.20 -15.96 -17.12
C ALA A 118 21.17 -17.34 -16.45
N LEU A 119 21.83 -17.49 -15.30
CA LEU A 119 21.76 -18.70 -14.48
C LEU A 119 20.35 -18.91 -13.90
N SER A 120 19.68 -17.85 -13.44
CA SER A 120 18.31 -17.91 -12.91
C SER A 120 17.30 -18.29 -13.99
N GLU A 121 17.48 -17.82 -15.24
CA GLU A 121 16.70 -18.28 -16.39
C GLU A 121 16.97 -19.76 -16.69
N ALA A 122 18.24 -20.16 -16.68
CA ALA A 122 18.67 -21.52 -16.99
C ALA A 122 18.30 -22.58 -15.94
N GLU A 123 17.90 -22.19 -14.73
CA GLU A 123 17.40 -23.13 -13.70
C GLU A 123 16.16 -23.92 -14.15
N HIS A 124 15.37 -23.37 -15.06
CA HIS A 124 14.16 -23.98 -15.62
C HIS A 124 14.36 -24.47 -17.06
N HIS A 125 15.61 -24.68 -17.48
CA HIS A 125 15.93 -25.11 -18.84
C HIS A 125 15.45 -26.54 -19.13
N GLU A 126 15.04 -26.82 -20.38
CA GLU A 126 14.55 -28.15 -20.81
C GLU A 126 15.63 -29.24 -20.69
N ASP A 127 16.89 -28.87 -20.97
CA ASP A 127 18.05 -29.71 -20.65
C ASP A 127 18.30 -29.76 -19.14
N LEU A 128 18.08 -30.94 -18.57
CA LEU A 128 18.24 -31.22 -17.14
C LEU A 128 19.67 -31.01 -16.62
N GLU A 129 20.70 -31.20 -17.46
CA GLU A 129 22.10 -30.96 -17.08
C GLU A 129 22.38 -29.47 -16.93
N ILE A 130 21.89 -28.65 -17.88
CA ILE A 130 21.95 -27.18 -17.78
C ILE A 130 21.23 -26.72 -16.52
N ALA A 131 19.99 -27.18 -16.31
CA ALA A 131 19.19 -26.82 -15.14
C ALA A 131 19.85 -27.23 -13.82
N ALA A 132 20.43 -28.43 -13.74
CA ALA A 132 21.12 -28.91 -12.53
C ALA A 132 22.37 -28.07 -12.21
N ARG A 133 23.18 -27.74 -13.21
CA ARG A 133 24.41 -26.93 -13.02
C ARG A 133 24.11 -25.47 -12.74
N ALA A 134 23.10 -24.90 -13.38
CA ALA A 134 22.61 -23.56 -13.07
C ALA A 134 22.18 -23.46 -11.61
N ARG A 135 21.37 -24.43 -11.12
CA ARG A 135 20.98 -24.52 -9.70
C ARG A 135 22.14 -24.69 -8.75
N TYR A 136 23.18 -25.42 -9.15
CA TYR A 136 24.38 -25.56 -8.34
C TYR A 136 25.12 -24.22 -8.23
N LEU A 137 25.33 -23.52 -9.35
CA LEU A 137 25.98 -22.22 -9.37
C LEU A 137 25.21 -21.17 -8.57
N LEU A 138 23.89 -21.09 -8.73
CA LEU A 138 23.05 -20.15 -7.98
C LEU A 138 23.12 -20.37 -6.46
N ARG A 139 23.27 -21.63 -6.00
CA ARG A 139 23.46 -21.95 -4.59
C ARG A 139 24.81 -21.48 -4.04
N LEU A 140 25.85 -21.44 -4.88
CA LEU A 140 27.16 -20.90 -4.51
C LEU A 140 27.18 -19.37 -4.48
N LEU A 141 26.37 -18.73 -5.31
CA LEU A 141 26.22 -17.27 -5.32
C LEU A 141 25.46 -16.80 -4.06
N ARG A 142 26.20 -16.31 -3.08
CA ARG A 142 25.66 -15.65 -1.88
C ARG A 142 25.54 -14.15 -2.10
N VAL A 143 24.31 -13.65 -2.12
CA VAL A 143 24.03 -12.22 -2.31
C VAL A 143 24.42 -11.48 -1.04
N GLN A 144 25.24 -10.45 -1.19
CA GLN A 144 25.48 -9.49 -0.11
C GLN A 144 24.31 -8.51 -0.08
N TRP A 145 23.31 -8.81 0.74
CA TRP A 145 22.11 -7.97 0.88
C TRP A 145 22.41 -6.61 1.51
N VAL A 146 23.39 -6.58 2.41
CA VAL A 146 23.87 -5.39 3.11
C VAL A 146 25.20 -4.95 2.54
N GLN A 147 25.31 -3.67 2.20
CA GLN A 147 26.55 -3.02 1.76
C GLN A 147 27.08 -2.04 2.82
N PRO A 148 28.40 -1.80 2.88
CA PRO A 148 28.98 -0.84 3.82
C PRO A 148 28.43 0.60 3.65
N THR A 149 28.06 0.95 2.42
CA THR A 149 27.50 2.25 2.05
C THR A 149 26.02 2.39 2.36
N ASP A 150 25.34 1.33 2.79
CA ASP A 150 23.92 1.41 3.09
C ASP A 150 23.66 2.22 4.37
N PRO A 151 22.58 3.02 4.42
CA PRO A 151 22.15 3.70 5.63
C PRO A 151 21.94 2.73 6.81
N PRO A 152 22.20 3.15 8.06
CA PRO A 152 22.03 2.30 9.24
C PRO A 152 20.67 1.60 9.30
N GLU A 153 19.59 2.31 8.99
CA GLU A 153 18.22 1.80 9.00
C GLU A 153 18.01 0.69 7.97
N VAL A 154 18.62 0.82 6.78
CA VAL A 154 18.59 -0.21 5.73
C VAL A 154 19.35 -1.46 6.18
N ARG A 155 20.53 -1.29 6.80
CA ARG A 155 21.31 -2.42 7.32
C ARG A 155 20.56 -3.20 8.38
N THR A 156 19.84 -2.50 9.27
CA THR A 156 18.97 -3.13 10.28
C THR A 156 17.81 -3.88 9.63
N LEU A 157 17.15 -3.31 8.62
CA LEU A 157 16.03 -3.96 7.94
C LEU A 157 16.45 -5.21 7.14
N LEU A 158 17.66 -5.22 6.60
CA LEU A 158 18.21 -6.33 5.82
C LEU A 158 19.08 -7.30 6.63
N ALA A 159 19.19 -7.10 7.94
CA ALA A 159 19.82 -8.07 8.82
C ALA A 159 19.14 -9.44 8.66
N ASP A 160 19.95 -10.47 8.44
CA ASP A 160 19.52 -11.87 8.28
C ASP A 160 18.47 -12.11 7.19
N TYR A 161 18.35 -11.21 6.20
CA TYR A 161 17.32 -11.24 5.16
C TYR A 161 17.21 -12.60 4.43
N GLU A 162 18.35 -13.25 4.16
CA GLU A 162 18.38 -14.57 3.48
C GLU A 162 17.64 -15.67 4.26
N SER A 163 17.60 -15.57 5.59
CA SER A 163 16.96 -16.55 6.48
C SER A 163 15.44 -16.34 6.66
N LEU A 164 14.92 -15.19 6.21
CA LEU A 164 13.54 -14.82 6.44
C LEU A 164 12.58 -15.61 5.56
N SER A 165 11.39 -15.90 6.09
CA SER A 165 10.26 -16.44 5.31
C SER A 165 9.78 -15.45 4.24
N PRO A 166 9.08 -15.90 3.19
CA PRO A 166 8.57 -15.01 2.14
C PRO A 166 7.71 -13.84 2.67
N GLN A 167 6.88 -14.09 3.68
CA GLN A 167 6.07 -13.05 4.32
C GLN A 167 6.93 -12.00 5.02
N GLN A 168 7.90 -12.44 5.84
CA GLN A 168 8.83 -11.53 6.51
C GLN A 168 9.67 -10.72 5.51
N ARG A 169 10.06 -11.33 4.37
CA ARG A 169 10.75 -10.60 3.29
C ARG A 169 9.86 -9.52 2.69
N ALA A 170 8.58 -9.82 2.45
CA ALA A 170 7.61 -8.85 1.97
C ALA A 170 7.45 -7.67 2.95
N GLU A 171 7.41 -7.94 4.25
CA GLU A 171 7.39 -6.89 5.29
C GLU A 171 8.65 -6.01 5.26
N ARG A 172 9.84 -6.61 5.09
CA ARG A 172 11.10 -5.84 4.94
C ARG A 172 11.09 -4.97 3.68
N ILE A 173 10.55 -5.49 2.58
CA ILE A 173 10.40 -4.73 1.34
C ILE A 173 9.51 -3.50 1.56
N GLN A 174 8.37 -3.65 2.22
CA GLN A 174 7.48 -2.52 2.53
C GLN A 174 8.17 -1.53 3.47
N ALA A 175 8.85 -2.00 4.52
CA ALA A 175 9.59 -1.13 5.43
C ALA A 175 10.68 -0.32 4.71
N LEU A 176 11.43 -0.93 3.79
CA LEU A 176 12.43 -0.24 2.96
C LEU A 176 11.78 0.80 2.02
N ALA A 177 10.60 0.48 1.48
CA ALA A 177 9.83 1.38 0.61
C ALA A 177 9.21 2.56 1.39
N SER A 178 9.01 2.43 2.70
CA SER A 178 8.53 3.51 3.56
C SER A 178 9.64 4.41 4.12
N LEU A 179 10.92 4.07 3.90
CA LEU A 179 12.02 4.94 4.34
C LEU A 179 12.02 6.28 3.59
N PRO A 180 12.27 7.41 4.28
CA PRO A 180 12.27 8.73 3.68
C PRO A 180 13.43 8.92 2.70
N GLU A 181 13.33 9.96 1.86
CA GLU A 181 14.42 10.44 0.98
C GLU A 181 15.02 9.35 0.07
N ALA A 182 14.21 8.36 -0.34
CA ALA A 182 14.66 7.26 -1.19
C ALA A 182 15.81 6.41 -0.59
N LYS A 183 16.03 6.45 0.74
CA LYS A 183 17.10 5.69 1.43
C LYS A 183 17.10 4.18 1.10
N GLY A 184 15.92 3.59 0.95
CA GLY A 184 15.76 2.16 0.64
C GLY A 184 15.98 1.78 -0.83
N THR A 185 16.22 2.73 -1.74
CA THR A 185 16.12 2.48 -3.19
C THR A 185 17.22 1.56 -3.72
N ASP A 186 18.49 1.80 -3.40
CA ASP A 186 19.59 0.92 -3.80
C ASP A 186 19.35 -0.52 -3.30
N ALA A 187 18.92 -0.66 -2.05
CA ALA A 187 18.64 -1.95 -1.43
C ALA A 187 17.49 -2.70 -2.12
N LEU A 188 16.39 -2.01 -2.39
CA LEU A 188 15.26 -2.60 -3.11
C LEU A 188 15.64 -2.96 -4.55
N CYS A 189 16.44 -2.13 -5.25
CA CYS A 189 16.93 -2.49 -6.59
C CYS A 189 17.78 -3.77 -6.56
N ARG A 190 18.60 -3.97 -5.53
CA ARG A 190 19.33 -5.23 -5.32
C ARG A 190 18.38 -6.41 -5.10
N ILE A 191 17.29 -6.23 -4.35
CA ILE A 191 16.24 -7.25 -4.18
C ILE A 191 15.58 -7.57 -5.51
N VAL A 192 15.15 -6.56 -6.28
CA VAL A 192 14.54 -6.78 -7.59
C VAL A 192 15.47 -7.62 -8.48
N ARG A 193 16.77 -7.32 -8.48
CA ARG A 193 17.74 -7.98 -9.35
C ARG A 193 18.12 -9.40 -8.90
N PHE A 194 18.35 -9.58 -7.60
CA PHE A 194 19.03 -10.76 -7.06
C PHE A 194 18.14 -11.67 -6.21
N GLU A 195 16.89 -11.29 -5.94
CA GLU A 195 15.95 -12.17 -5.24
C GLU A 195 15.64 -13.41 -6.09
N ARG A 196 15.65 -14.57 -5.43
CA ARG A 196 15.44 -15.87 -6.06
C ARG A 196 13.96 -16.15 -6.30
N PHE A 197 13.10 -15.69 -5.39
CA PHE A 197 11.66 -15.85 -5.54
C PHE A 197 11.09 -14.77 -6.48
N SER A 198 10.60 -15.18 -7.65
CA SER A 198 10.07 -14.27 -8.68
C SER A 198 9.00 -13.32 -8.14
N ALA A 199 8.05 -13.84 -7.34
CA ALA A 199 7.01 -13.02 -6.72
C ALA A 199 7.57 -11.93 -5.78
N ILE A 200 8.63 -12.24 -5.01
CA ILE A 200 9.26 -11.30 -4.06
C ILE A 200 10.12 -10.28 -4.80
N SER A 201 10.85 -10.69 -5.84
CA SER A 201 11.58 -9.79 -6.75
C SER A 201 10.63 -8.75 -7.36
N LYS A 202 9.50 -9.21 -7.91
CA LYS A 202 8.46 -8.34 -8.50
C LYS A 202 7.78 -7.46 -7.45
N LEU A 203 7.54 -7.97 -6.25
CA LEU A 203 6.98 -7.19 -5.14
C LEU A 203 7.89 -6.02 -4.76
N ALA A 204 9.21 -6.21 -4.76
CA ALA A 204 10.17 -5.12 -4.49
C ALA A 204 10.09 -4.01 -5.56
N ALA A 205 9.89 -4.37 -6.83
CA ALA A 205 9.71 -3.39 -7.91
C ALA A 205 8.40 -2.62 -7.73
N VAL A 206 7.30 -3.32 -7.43
CA VAL A 206 6.01 -2.70 -7.14
C VAL A 206 6.08 -1.77 -5.93
N ALA A 207 6.76 -2.17 -4.85
CA ALA A 207 6.92 -1.34 -3.66
C ALA A 207 7.74 -0.07 -3.94
N LEU A 208 8.79 -0.16 -4.77
CA LEU A 208 9.54 1.01 -5.24
C LEU A 208 8.68 1.99 -6.04
N ILE A 209 7.84 1.46 -6.93
CA ILE A 209 7.00 2.27 -7.82
C ILE A 209 5.85 2.91 -7.05
N SER A 210 5.16 2.12 -6.22
CA SER A 210 3.91 2.51 -5.56
C SER A 210 4.10 3.48 -4.39
N ARG A 211 5.36 3.77 -4.01
CA ARG A 211 5.66 4.72 -2.94
C ARG A 211 5.37 6.18 -3.32
N PHE A 212 5.29 6.46 -4.63
CA PHE A 212 5.00 7.79 -5.15
C PHE A 212 3.53 7.86 -5.56
N GLY A 213 2.86 8.95 -5.16
CA GLY A 213 1.49 9.19 -5.58
C GLY A 213 1.36 9.44 -7.10
N PRO A 214 0.12 9.43 -7.64
CA PRO A 214 -0.18 9.61 -9.08
C PRO A 214 0.41 10.89 -9.69
N SER A 215 0.59 11.92 -8.86
CA SER A 215 1.07 13.24 -9.27
C SER A 215 2.45 13.61 -8.72
N GLU A 216 3.07 12.70 -7.97
CA GLU A 216 4.33 12.97 -7.29
C GLU A 216 5.49 12.49 -8.14
N MET A 217 6.30 13.43 -8.63
CA MET A 217 7.53 13.08 -9.33
C MET A 217 8.57 12.58 -8.33
N PRO A 218 9.19 11.41 -8.55
CA PRO A 218 10.27 10.93 -7.70
C PRO A 218 11.42 11.96 -7.61
N PRO A 219 12.14 12.02 -6.47
CA PRO A 219 13.29 12.91 -6.35
C PRO A 219 14.41 12.49 -7.31
N LYS A 220 15.25 13.44 -7.75
CA LYS A 220 16.38 13.16 -8.67
C LYS A 220 17.30 12.03 -8.20
N VAL A 221 17.50 11.92 -6.88
CA VAL A 221 18.31 10.86 -6.27
C VAL A 221 17.72 9.48 -6.56
N PHE A 222 16.39 9.33 -6.52
CA PHE A 222 15.72 8.07 -6.86
C PHE A 222 16.02 7.65 -8.30
N PHE A 223 15.90 8.56 -9.27
CA PHE A 223 16.20 8.26 -10.68
C PHE A 223 17.64 7.81 -10.86
N ALA A 224 18.60 8.53 -10.27
CA ALA A 224 20.02 8.18 -10.35
C ALA A 224 20.30 6.79 -9.74
N GLN A 225 19.68 6.46 -8.61
CA GLN A 225 19.80 5.15 -7.97
C GLN A 225 19.20 4.05 -8.84
N VAL A 226 17.98 4.21 -9.35
CA VAL A 226 17.34 3.21 -10.22
C VAL A 226 18.18 3.00 -11.49
N GLN A 227 18.57 4.08 -12.18
CA GLN A 227 19.37 4.01 -13.41
C GLN A 227 20.70 3.27 -13.23
N LYS A 228 21.36 3.45 -12.08
CA LYS A 228 22.58 2.71 -11.71
C LYS A 228 22.37 1.19 -11.69
N HIS A 229 21.15 0.72 -11.37
CA HIS A 229 20.84 -0.72 -11.24
C HIS A 229 20.16 -1.35 -12.46
N LEU A 230 19.53 -0.56 -13.34
CA LEU A 230 18.81 -1.07 -14.53
C LEU A 230 19.72 -1.94 -15.41
N GLY A 231 20.89 -1.42 -15.77
CA GLY A 231 21.84 -2.13 -16.65
C GLY A 231 21.16 -2.72 -17.89
N ARG A 232 21.67 -3.85 -18.40
CA ARG A 232 21.03 -4.65 -19.46
C ARG A 232 20.32 -5.87 -18.87
N SER A 233 19.53 -5.67 -17.82
CA SER A 233 18.85 -6.76 -17.10
C SER A 233 17.64 -7.29 -17.85
N ARG A 234 17.38 -8.59 -17.70
CA ARG A 234 16.16 -9.25 -18.19
C ARG A 234 15.11 -9.47 -17.11
N ARG A 235 15.40 -9.09 -15.87
CA ARG A 235 14.45 -9.23 -14.76
C ARG A 235 13.20 -8.40 -15.03
N VAL A 236 12.04 -9.06 -14.98
CA VAL A 236 10.73 -8.43 -15.21
C VAL A 236 10.53 -7.20 -14.32
N GLY A 237 10.86 -7.29 -13.03
CA GLY A 237 10.76 -6.14 -12.11
C GLY A 237 11.65 -4.95 -12.50
N LEU A 238 12.83 -5.16 -13.11
CA LEU A 238 13.68 -4.07 -13.59
C LEU A 238 13.12 -3.43 -14.87
N GLN A 239 12.49 -4.22 -15.75
CA GLN A 239 11.77 -3.67 -16.92
C GLN A 239 10.59 -2.79 -16.51
N TRP A 240 9.91 -3.13 -15.40
CA TRP A 240 8.87 -2.28 -14.83
C TRP A 240 9.45 -0.96 -14.29
N LEU A 241 10.58 -1.01 -13.58
CA LEU A 241 11.27 0.20 -13.12
C LEU A 241 11.73 1.08 -14.29
N GLU A 242 12.25 0.48 -15.36
CA GLU A 242 12.63 1.20 -16.58
C GLU A 242 11.41 1.90 -17.20
N THR A 243 10.29 1.19 -17.35
CA THR A 243 9.03 1.75 -17.86
C THR A 243 8.51 2.86 -16.94
N PHE A 244 8.66 2.70 -15.63
CA PHE A 244 8.28 3.72 -14.64
C PHE A 244 9.13 4.99 -14.76
N VAL A 245 10.44 4.86 -14.98
CA VAL A 245 11.31 6.00 -15.24
C VAL A 245 10.93 6.67 -16.56
N GLN A 246 10.71 5.89 -17.62
CA GLN A 246 10.31 6.39 -18.94
C GLN A 246 9.01 7.19 -18.91
N PHE A 247 8.06 6.86 -18.03
CA PHE A 247 6.80 7.58 -17.92
C PHE A 247 6.95 9.09 -17.67
N TRP A 248 8.03 9.51 -17.01
CA TRP A 248 8.29 10.92 -16.74
C TRP A 248 8.90 11.66 -17.94
N GLU A 249 9.28 10.95 -19.00
CA GLU A 249 9.81 11.50 -20.25
C GLU A 249 8.80 11.35 -21.39
N THR A 250 8.31 10.12 -21.65
CA THR A 250 7.31 9.81 -22.69
C THR A 250 6.08 9.07 -22.11
N PRO A 251 5.15 9.78 -21.43
CA PRO A 251 4.05 9.17 -20.69
C PRO A 251 3.15 8.23 -21.51
N GLN A 252 2.88 8.57 -22.77
CA GLN A 252 1.97 7.79 -23.63
C GLN A 252 2.59 6.46 -24.06
N GLU A 253 3.89 6.46 -24.39
CA GLU A 253 4.62 5.26 -24.77
C GLU A 253 4.83 4.34 -23.56
N ALA A 254 5.22 4.93 -22.43
CA ALA A 254 5.37 4.21 -21.17
C ALA A 254 4.05 3.58 -20.72
N LEU A 255 2.92 4.28 -20.85
CA LEU A 255 1.60 3.70 -20.55
C LEU A 255 1.27 2.51 -21.47
N ALA A 256 1.60 2.60 -22.77
CA ALA A 256 1.38 1.50 -23.69
C ALA A 256 2.24 0.26 -23.33
N ALA A 257 3.50 0.49 -22.91
CA ALA A 257 4.36 -0.57 -22.38
C ALA A 257 3.83 -1.15 -21.05
N TRP A 258 3.42 -0.29 -20.14
CA TRP A 258 2.86 -0.67 -18.84
C TRP A 258 1.60 -1.52 -18.99
N ASN A 259 0.71 -1.19 -19.93
CA ASN A 259 -0.46 -2.01 -20.22
C ASN A 259 -0.07 -3.45 -20.60
N ARG A 260 0.99 -3.64 -21.40
CA ARG A 260 1.48 -4.99 -21.74
C ARG A 260 2.04 -5.71 -20.52
N HIS A 261 2.76 -5.00 -19.63
CA HIS A 261 3.26 -5.56 -18.38
C HIS A 261 2.12 -6.02 -17.47
N VAL A 262 1.07 -5.20 -17.33
CA VAL A 262 -0.13 -5.53 -16.55
C VAL A 262 -0.81 -6.79 -17.10
N GLU A 263 -1.08 -6.86 -18.41
CA GLU A 263 -1.74 -8.03 -19.00
C GLU A 263 -0.90 -9.30 -18.83
N THR A 264 0.41 -9.20 -19.04
CA THR A 264 1.35 -10.33 -18.87
C THR A 264 1.34 -10.82 -17.44
N GLU A 265 1.47 -9.92 -16.46
CA GLU A 265 1.53 -10.30 -15.05
C GLU A 265 0.19 -10.86 -14.55
N LEU A 266 -0.94 -10.37 -15.04
CA LEU A 266 -2.25 -10.94 -14.71
C LEU A 266 -2.44 -12.35 -15.28
N GLU A 267 -1.80 -12.68 -16.40
CA GLU A 267 -1.74 -14.06 -16.88
C GLU A 267 -0.87 -14.93 -15.99
N VAL A 268 0.32 -14.45 -15.61
CA VAL A 268 1.22 -15.15 -14.70
C VAL A 268 0.54 -15.41 -13.36
N PHE A 269 -0.14 -14.41 -12.79
CA PHE A 269 -0.90 -14.56 -11.56
C PHE A 269 -1.98 -15.64 -11.63
N ARG A 270 -2.63 -15.79 -12.79
CA ARG A 270 -3.67 -16.82 -13.00
C ARG A 270 -3.09 -18.22 -13.22
N ARG A 271 -1.95 -18.34 -13.89
CA ARG A 271 -1.38 -19.65 -14.29
C ARG A 271 -0.33 -20.20 -13.33
N SER A 272 0.42 -19.33 -12.69
CA SER A 272 1.64 -19.63 -11.92
C SER A 272 1.65 -18.81 -10.63
N PRO A 273 0.82 -19.17 -9.62
CA PRO A 273 0.69 -18.42 -8.38
C PRO A 273 1.99 -18.37 -7.55
N GLU A 274 2.95 -19.25 -7.80
CA GLU A 274 4.30 -19.23 -7.22
C GLU A 274 5.21 -18.12 -7.80
N GLU A 275 4.92 -17.67 -9.02
CA GLU A 275 5.70 -16.64 -9.69
C GLU A 275 5.13 -15.24 -9.46
N SER A 276 3.90 -15.10 -8.97
CA SER A 276 3.23 -13.82 -8.75
C SER A 276 2.56 -13.76 -7.37
N SER A 277 1.89 -12.66 -7.06
CA SER A 277 1.03 -12.56 -5.89
C SER A 277 -0.06 -11.52 -6.11
N LEU A 278 -1.09 -11.56 -5.27
CA LEU A 278 -2.16 -10.54 -5.27
C LEU A 278 -1.59 -9.13 -5.09
N GLY A 279 -0.56 -8.97 -4.24
CA GLY A 279 0.12 -7.70 -4.03
C GLY A 279 0.85 -7.20 -5.27
N VAL A 280 1.46 -8.09 -6.06
CA VAL A 280 2.16 -7.73 -7.30
C VAL A 280 1.16 -7.31 -8.38
N ALA A 281 0.21 -8.19 -8.72
CA ALA A 281 -0.79 -7.91 -9.75
C ALA A 281 -1.67 -6.70 -9.38
N GLY A 282 -2.07 -6.61 -8.11
CA GLY A 282 -2.84 -5.48 -7.59
C GLY A 282 -2.05 -4.17 -7.65
N GLY A 283 -0.76 -4.19 -7.28
CA GLY A 283 0.09 -3.00 -7.35
C GLY A 283 0.26 -2.47 -8.76
N LEU A 284 0.42 -3.34 -9.78
CA LEU A 284 0.49 -2.89 -11.18
C LEU A 284 -0.81 -2.22 -11.65
N LEU A 285 -1.97 -2.76 -11.25
CA LEU A 285 -3.28 -2.17 -11.57
C LEU A 285 -3.48 -0.81 -10.88
N ARG A 286 -2.99 -0.64 -9.64
CA ARG A 286 -3.02 0.66 -8.94
C ARG A 286 -2.21 1.71 -9.71
N VAL A 287 -0.98 1.38 -10.10
CA VAL A 287 -0.13 2.28 -10.91
C VAL A 287 -0.78 2.59 -12.25
N GLN A 288 -1.36 1.59 -12.92
CA GLN A 288 -2.07 1.78 -14.18
C GLN A 288 -3.23 2.76 -14.03
N SER A 289 -4.06 2.59 -12.99
CA SER A 289 -5.18 3.50 -12.69
C SER A 289 -4.69 4.94 -12.49
N HIS A 290 -3.63 5.11 -11.70
CA HIS A 290 -3.00 6.41 -11.44
C HIS A 290 -2.50 7.09 -12.71
N TRP A 291 -1.78 6.37 -13.56
CA TRP A 291 -1.26 6.91 -14.81
C TRP A 291 -2.37 7.27 -15.80
N LEU A 292 -3.39 6.42 -15.92
CA LEU A 292 -4.57 6.69 -16.74
C LEU A 292 -5.30 7.94 -16.25
N ALA A 293 -5.49 8.09 -14.94
CA ALA A 293 -6.10 9.28 -14.35
C ALA A 293 -5.27 10.54 -14.62
N LYS A 294 -3.94 10.49 -14.45
CA LYS A 294 -3.01 11.60 -14.72
C LYS A 294 -3.08 12.06 -16.18
N LEU A 295 -3.27 11.12 -17.11
CA LEU A 295 -3.40 11.39 -18.55
C LEU A 295 -4.84 11.73 -18.97
N GLY A 296 -5.77 11.92 -18.03
CA GLY A 296 -7.15 12.29 -18.32
C GLY A 296 -8.04 11.15 -18.84
N ARG A 297 -7.55 9.90 -18.86
CA ARG A 297 -8.25 8.70 -19.35
C ARG A 297 -9.14 8.10 -18.26
N LYS A 298 -10.08 8.91 -17.74
CA LYS A 298 -10.89 8.59 -16.55
C LYS A 298 -11.67 7.26 -16.64
N LYS A 299 -12.23 6.95 -17.81
CA LYS A 299 -13.01 5.71 -18.00
C LYS A 299 -12.12 4.47 -17.82
N GLU A 300 -10.95 4.50 -18.43
CA GLU A 300 -10.00 3.39 -18.38
C GLU A 300 -9.35 3.27 -16.99
N ALA A 301 -9.13 4.39 -16.30
CA ALA A 301 -8.72 4.37 -14.90
C ALA A 301 -9.76 3.64 -14.03
N ALA A 302 -11.05 3.94 -14.23
CA ALA A 302 -12.13 3.24 -13.54
C ALA A 302 -12.21 1.74 -13.93
N ASP A 303 -11.91 1.38 -15.19
CA ASP A 303 -11.78 -0.02 -15.60
C ASP A 303 -10.63 -0.74 -14.89
N ALA A 304 -9.46 -0.10 -14.74
CA ALA A 304 -8.34 -0.66 -13.98
C ALA A 304 -8.71 -0.90 -12.51
N LEU A 305 -9.45 0.02 -11.88
CA LEU A 305 -9.96 -0.16 -10.51
C LEU A 305 -10.99 -1.30 -10.42
N ARG A 306 -11.89 -1.43 -11.40
CA ARG A 306 -12.82 -2.57 -11.46
C ARG A 306 -12.08 -3.90 -11.55
N ARG A 307 -11.05 -3.97 -12.38
CA ARG A 307 -10.19 -5.16 -12.48
C ARG A 307 -9.49 -5.48 -11.16
N LEU A 308 -9.04 -4.46 -10.43
CA LEU A 308 -8.46 -4.62 -9.10
C LEU A 308 -9.47 -5.20 -8.10
N VAL A 309 -10.70 -4.68 -8.07
CA VAL A 309 -11.80 -5.22 -7.25
C VAL A 309 -12.09 -6.68 -7.59
N HIS A 310 -11.94 -7.06 -8.86
CA HIS A 310 -12.17 -8.41 -9.36
C HIS A 310 -10.98 -9.38 -9.19
N LEU A 311 -9.82 -8.88 -8.76
CA LEU A 311 -8.58 -9.65 -8.74
C LEU A 311 -8.56 -10.72 -7.64
N ASP A 312 -8.97 -10.37 -6.42
CA ASP A 312 -9.11 -11.36 -5.34
C ASP A 312 -10.37 -12.20 -5.56
N GLN A 313 -10.24 -13.51 -5.45
CA GLN A 313 -11.37 -14.45 -5.55
C GLN A 313 -11.83 -14.96 -4.18
N LYS A 314 -10.95 -14.92 -3.17
CA LYS A 314 -11.19 -15.54 -1.87
C LYS A 314 -11.93 -14.59 -0.93
N GLY A 315 -11.68 -13.29 -1.04
CA GLY A 315 -12.33 -12.28 -0.22
C GLY A 315 -11.88 -12.34 1.24
N ASP A 316 -10.60 -12.59 1.48
CA ASP A 316 -10.07 -12.59 2.85
C ASP A 316 -10.34 -11.23 3.54
N PRO A 317 -10.94 -11.19 4.75
CA PRO A 317 -11.36 -9.95 5.38
C PRO A 317 -10.25 -8.89 5.53
N GLU A 318 -9.04 -9.31 5.87
CA GLU A 318 -7.89 -8.40 6.02
C GLU A 318 -7.50 -7.80 4.66
N THR A 319 -7.43 -8.64 3.64
CA THR A 319 -7.15 -8.23 2.27
C THR A 319 -8.21 -7.27 1.71
N LEU A 320 -9.49 -7.56 1.96
CA LEU A 320 -10.61 -6.71 1.58
C LEU A 320 -10.57 -5.37 2.30
N GLN A 321 -10.23 -5.37 3.59
CA GLN A 321 -10.09 -4.13 4.36
C GLN A 321 -8.97 -3.26 3.80
N GLN A 322 -7.79 -3.82 3.53
CA GLN A 322 -6.68 -3.09 2.93
C GLN A 322 -7.05 -2.50 1.56
N LEU A 323 -7.79 -3.23 0.73
CA LEU A 323 -8.29 -2.73 -0.55
C LEU A 323 -9.34 -1.62 -0.35
N ALA A 324 -10.29 -1.79 0.56
CA ALA A 324 -11.34 -0.82 0.84
C ALA A 324 -10.76 0.49 1.40
N ASP A 325 -9.77 0.40 2.29
CA ASP A 325 -9.05 1.56 2.83
C ASP A 325 -8.30 2.31 1.71
N TRP A 326 -7.61 1.59 0.82
CA TRP A 326 -6.95 2.21 -0.34
C TRP A 326 -7.95 2.87 -1.30
N LEU A 327 -9.07 2.21 -1.63
CA LEU A 327 -10.11 2.78 -2.48
C LEU A 327 -10.75 4.03 -1.86
N TRP A 328 -10.86 4.07 -0.52
CA TRP A 328 -11.34 5.24 0.21
C TRP A 328 -10.39 6.44 0.04
N GLU A 329 -9.09 6.22 0.20
CA GLU A 329 -8.05 7.25 -0.02
C GLU A 329 -8.06 7.76 -1.46
N GLU A 330 -8.26 6.87 -2.43
CA GLU A 330 -8.40 7.20 -3.86
C GLU A 330 -9.75 7.87 -4.22
N LYS A 331 -10.67 8.00 -3.26
CA LYS A 331 -12.04 8.49 -3.46
C LYS A 331 -12.83 7.67 -4.48
N ALA A 332 -12.48 6.39 -4.62
CA ALA A 332 -13.10 5.43 -5.52
C ALA A 332 -14.36 4.82 -4.88
N TYR A 333 -15.31 5.67 -4.48
CA TYR A 333 -16.48 5.29 -3.69
C TYR A 333 -17.39 4.28 -4.40
N VAL A 334 -17.53 4.40 -5.71
CA VAL A 334 -18.31 3.46 -6.54
C VAL A 334 -17.69 2.06 -6.49
N GLN A 335 -16.36 1.97 -6.50
CA GLN A 335 -15.66 0.69 -6.43
C GLN A 335 -15.71 0.06 -5.03
N ILE A 336 -15.85 0.85 -3.97
CA ILE A 336 -16.14 0.33 -2.62
C ILE A 336 -17.52 -0.36 -2.60
N GLU A 337 -18.53 0.21 -3.25
CA GLU A 337 -19.84 -0.43 -3.36
C GLU A 337 -19.81 -1.68 -4.21
N GLU A 338 -19.09 -1.67 -5.33
CA GLU A 338 -18.89 -2.85 -6.17
C GLU A 338 -18.18 -3.97 -5.40
N LEU A 339 -17.17 -3.61 -4.58
CA LEU A 339 -16.50 -4.53 -3.67
C LEU A 339 -17.46 -5.10 -2.63
N ALA A 340 -18.28 -4.25 -2.01
CA ALA A 340 -19.26 -4.64 -1.00
C ALA A 340 -20.36 -5.55 -1.58
N GLU A 341 -20.83 -5.28 -2.80
CA GLU A 341 -21.82 -6.10 -3.48
C GLU A 341 -21.25 -7.49 -3.80
N ARG A 342 -20.02 -7.54 -4.29
CA ARG A 342 -19.34 -8.79 -4.63
C ARG A 342 -19.06 -9.66 -3.41
N PHE A 343 -18.65 -9.06 -2.30
CA PHE A 343 -18.34 -9.75 -1.05
C PHE A 343 -19.39 -9.51 0.03
N ARG A 344 -20.67 -9.45 -0.35
CA ARG A 344 -21.79 -9.10 0.54
C ARG A 344 -21.83 -9.89 1.84
N GLU A 345 -21.63 -11.21 1.77
CA GLU A 345 -21.64 -12.08 2.95
C GLU A 345 -20.54 -11.68 3.95
N ILE A 346 -19.33 -11.39 3.45
CA ILE A 346 -18.18 -11.02 4.27
C ILE A 346 -18.36 -9.61 4.84
N PHE A 347 -18.78 -8.67 3.98
CA PHE A 347 -19.12 -7.32 4.43
C PHE A 347 -20.19 -7.36 5.52
N SER A 348 -21.23 -8.19 5.39
CA SER A 348 -22.30 -8.27 6.39
C SER A 348 -21.85 -8.73 7.78
N GLN A 349 -20.66 -9.33 7.90
CA GLN A 349 -20.12 -9.88 9.15
C GLN A 349 -18.96 -9.05 9.72
N GLU A 350 -18.40 -8.13 8.93
CA GLU A 350 -17.21 -7.35 9.29
C GLU A 350 -17.54 -5.87 9.52
N PRO A 351 -17.55 -5.39 10.78
CA PRO A 351 -17.97 -4.02 11.11
C PRO A 351 -17.16 -2.95 10.38
N ILE A 352 -15.85 -3.13 10.27
CA ILE A 352 -14.96 -2.16 9.63
C ILE A 352 -15.29 -2.02 8.14
N LEU A 353 -15.59 -3.13 7.45
CA LEU A 353 -15.99 -3.11 6.04
C LEU A 353 -17.35 -2.41 5.85
N LEU A 354 -18.33 -2.65 6.73
CA LEU A 354 -19.60 -1.93 6.69
C LEU A 354 -19.44 -0.44 6.97
N TYR A 355 -18.58 -0.06 7.92
CA TYR A 355 -18.29 1.35 8.14
C TYR A 355 -17.63 1.98 6.92
N THR A 356 -16.69 1.31 6.25
CA THR A 356 -16.10 1.83 5.01
C THR A 356 -17.15 1.99 3.89
N LEU A 357 -18.11 1.08 3.78
CA LEU A 357 -19.25 1.22 2.87
C LEU A 357 -20.14 2.43 3.25
N ALA A 358 -20.47 2.58 4.54
CA ALA A 358 -21.24 3.72 5.03
C ALA A 358 -20.53 5.05 4.75
N GLN A 359 -19.20 5.09 4.92
CA GLN A 359 -18.36 6.25 4.59
C GLN A 359 -18.46 6.59 3.09
N ALA A 360 -18.37 5.58 2.21
CA ALA A 360 -18.52 5.75 0.77
C ALA A 360 -19.92 6.26 0.37
N GLN A 361 -20.98 5.76 1.01
CA GLN A 361 -22.35 6.23 0.81
C GLN A 361 -22.52 7.69 1.28
N HIS A 362 -21.96 8.02 2.44
CA HIS A 362 -21.97 9.37 3.01
C HIS A 362 -21.25 10.37 2.10
N ALA A 363 -20.05 10.01 1.60
CA ALA A 363 -19.27 10.84 0.68
C ALA A 363 -20.00 11.12 -0.65
N GLN A 364 -20.94 10.26 -1.04
CA GLN A 364 -21.79 10.43 -2.21
C GLN A 364 -23.13 11.13 -1.91
N GLY A 365 -23.34 11.63 -0.69
CA GLY A 365 -24.55 12.36 -0.30
C GLY A 365 -25.74 11.49 0.07
N ARG A 366 -25.60 10.16 0.08
CA ARG A 366 -26.66 9.21 0.48
C ARG A 366 -26.68 9.03 1.99
N LEU A 367 -26.98 10.11 2.71
CA LEU A 367 -26.86 10.18 4.17
C LEU A 367 -27.72 9.16 4.91
N GLN A 368 -28.96 8.93 4.45
CA GLN A 368 -29.86 7.98 5.10
C GLN A 368 -29.39 6.54 4.94
N GLU A 369 -28.93 6.16 3.74
CA GLU A 369 -28.36 4.83 3.49
C GLU A 369 -27.08 4.63 4.30
N ALA A 370 -26.21 5.64 4.36
CA ALA A 370 -25.00 5.61 5.16
C ALA A 370 -25.30 5.35 6.64
N GLU A 371 -26.28 6.05 7.22
CA GLU A 371 -26.66 5.84 8.62
C GLU A 371 -27.25 4.44 8.84
N GLN A 372 -28.06 3.93 7.91
CA GLN A 372 -28.57 2.56 8.00
C GLN A 372 -27.45 1.52 7.95
N THR A 373 -26.45 1.72 7.09
CA THR A 373 -25.29 0.83 6.98
C THR A 373 -24.41 0.91 8.23
N ALA A 374 -24.15 2.11 8.76
CA ALA A 374 -23.43 2.31 10.01
C ALA A 374 -24.15 1.66 11.20
N GLN A 375 -25.48 1.75 11.26
CA GLN A 375 -26.27 1.10 12.31
C GLN A 375 -26.24 -0.42 12.22
N LYS A 376 -26.16 -0.99 11.00
CA LYS A 376 -25.91 -2.43 10.81
C LYS A 376 -24.54 -2.82 11.37
N ALA A 377 -23.50 -2.04 11.08
CA ALA A 377 -22.14 -2.27 11.59
C ALA A 377 -22.11 -2.29 13.12
N LEU A 378 -22.73 -1.28 13.76
CA LEU A 378 -22.85 -1.18 15.22
C LEU A 378 -23.62 -2.35 15.85
N GLY A 379 -24.53 -2.97 15.09
CA GLY A 379 -25.32 -4.13 15.55
C GLY A 379 -24.55 -5.45 15.55
N LEU A 380 -23.37 -5.50 14.93
CA LEU A 380 -22.54 -6.70 14.87
C LEU A 380 -21.77 -6.90 16.18
N ASN A 381 -21.39 -8.15 16.45
CA ASN A 381 -20.62 -8.55 17.64
C ASN A 381 -21.26 -8.12 18.99
N PRO A 382 -22.56 -8.37 19.23
CA PRO A 382 -23.21 -7.90 20.45
C PRO A 382 -22.77 -8.72 21.68
N GLY A 383 -22.63 -8.03 22.81
CA GLY A 383 -22.47 -8.66 24.13
C GLY A 383 -21.26 -8.16 24.92
N PRO A 384 -21.14 -8.58 26.19
CA PRO A 384 -20.10 -8.11 27.10
C PRO A 384 -18.79 -8.92 27.03
N GLN A 385 -18.63 -9.83 26.08
CA GLN A 385 -17.40 -10.63 25.97
C GLN A 385 -16.21 -9.75 25.55
N ALA A 386 -15.02 -10.03 26.08
CA ALA A 386 -13.83 -9.19 25.84
C ALA A 386 -13.49 -9.00 24.36
N GLU A 387 -13.66 -10.04 23.54
CA GLU A 387 -13.44 -9.96 22.08
C GLU A 387 -14.44 -8.99 21.40
N GLN A 388 -15.70 -9.02 21.79
CA GLN A 388 -16.75 -8.16 21.24
C GLN A 388 -16.53 -6.70 21.64
N ILE A 389 -16.23 -6.46 22.92
CA ILE A 389 -15.84 -5.14 23.41
C ILE A 389 -14.65 -4.60 22.62
N LEU A 390 -13.63 -5.44 22.38
CA LEU A 390 -12.44 -5.06 21.63
C LEU A 390 -12.79 -4.68 20.18
N ARG A 391 -13.65 -5.45 19.50
CA ARG A 391 -14.10 -5.15 18.12
C ARG A 391 -14.79 -3.79 18.02
N HIS A 392 -15.73 -3.48 18.92
CA HIS A 392 -16.38 -2.17 18.98
C HIS A 392 -15.40 -1.04 19.27
N LEU A 393 -14.46 -1.25 20.21
CA LEU A 393 -13.44 -0.25 20.52
C LEU A 393 -12.50 0.01 19.33
N MET A 394 -12.10 -1.03 18.61
CA MET A 394 -11.29 -0.91 17.40
C MET A 394 -12.02 -0.12 16.31
N ALA A 395 -13.32 -0.38 16.11
CA ALA A 395 -14.16 0.38 15.19
C ALA A 395 -14.25 1.86 15.60
N ALA A 396 -14.51 2.16 16.88
CA ALA A 396 -14.55 3.52 17.41
C ALA A 396 -13.26 4.30 17.13
N LEU A 397 -12.11 3.69 17.41
CA LEU A 397 -10.79 4.29 17.19
C LEU A 397 -10.49 4.50 15.70
N ALA A 398 -10.84 3.54 14.85
CA ALA A 398 -10.68 3.66 13.40
C ALA A 398 -11.54 4.80 12.83
N LEU A 399 -12.81 4.90 13.26
CA LEU A 399 -13.74 5.96 12.88
C LEU A 399 -13.26 7.34 13.35
N ARG A 400 -12.78 7.44 14.60
CA ARG A 400 -12.21 8.68 15.15
C ARG A 400 -11.04 9.15 14.29
N ARG A 401 -10.09 8.27 13.96
CA ARG A 401 -8.95 8.61 13.10
C ARG A 401 -9.36 9.11 11.71
N LYS A 402 -10.40 8.50 11.14
CA LYS A 402 -10.94 8.88 9.83
C LYS A 402 -11.85 10.14 9.90
N GLY A 403 -12.07 10.71 11.09
CA GLY A 403 -12.89 11.92 11.28
C GLY A 403 -14.40 11.68 11.33
N PHE A 404 -14.86 10.42 11.37
CA PHE A 404 -16.29 10.08 11.45
C PHE A 404 -16.76 10.07 12.91
N LEU A 405 -16.68 11.24 13.54
CA LEU A 405 -16.87 11.42 14.99
C LEU A 405 -18.25 10.99 15.49
N PRO A 406 -19.38 11.22 14.79
CA PRO A 406 -20.69 10.77 15.27
C PRO A 406 -20.78 9.25 15.43
N TRP A 407 -20.28 8.48 14.45
CA TRP A 407 -20.27 7.02 14.53
C TRP A 407 -19.24 6.52 15.54
N ALA A 408 -18.08 7.18 15.65
CA ALA A 408 -17.10 6.87 16.69
C ALA A 408 -17.69 7.04 18.10
N GLU A 409 -18.45 8.11 18.34
CA GLU A 409 -19.14 8.35 19.61
C GLU A 409 -20.17 7.26 19.91
N GLN A 410 -20.96 6.83 18.91
CA GLN A 410 -21.91 5.72 19.08
C GLN A 410 -21.21 4.43 19.52
N GLU A 411 -20.09 4.08 18.88
CA GLU A 411 -19.30 2.90 19.22
C GLU A 411 -18.67 2.99 20.61
N PHE A 412 -18.04 4.13 20.97
CA PHE A 412 -17.53 4.32 22.33
C PHE A 412 -18.63 4.20 23.39
N ARG A 413 -19.79 4.81 23.16
CA ARG A 413 -20.93 4.69 24.08
C ARG A 413 -21.47 3.27 24.14
N TYR A 414 -21.43 2.52 23.04
CA TYR A 414 -21.77 1.10 23.03
C TYR A 414 -20.82 0.33 23.95
N VAL A 415 -19.50 0.51 23.78
CA VAL A 415 -18.47 -0.09 24.63
C VAL A 415 -18.72 0.21 26.11
N LEU A 416 -19.00 1.46 26.48
CA LEU A 416 -19.30 1.84 27.86
C LEU A 416 -20.57 1.17 28.41
N ARG A 417 -21.54 0.84 27.56
CA ARG A 417 -22.78 0.16 27.97
C ARG A 417 -22.57 -1.34 28.18
N ILE A 418 -21.77 -1.99 27.34
CA ILE A 418 -21.59 -3.46 27.38
C ILE A 418 -20.42 -3.91 28.27
N SER A 419 -19.45 -3.02 28.53
CA SER A 419 -18.25 -3.38 29.29
C SER A 419 -18.51 -3.29 30.80
N PRO A 420 -18.07 -4.29 31.59
CA PRO A 420 -18.10 -4.18 33.05
C PRO A 420 -17.30 -2.97 33.54
N MET A 421 -17.82 -2.29 34.57
CA MET A 421 -17.10 -1.21 35.24
C MET A 421 -15.79 -1.74 35.82
N GLY A 422 -14.67 -1.06 35.56
CA GLY A 422 -13.35 -1.54 35.96
C GLY A 422 -12.72 -2.54 34.98
N HIS A 423 -13.32 -2.80 33.82
CA HIS A 423 -12.63 -3.50 32.73
C HIS A 423 -11.71 -2.53 31.99
N ARG A 424 -10.49 -2.95 31.63
CA ARG A 424 -9.50 -2.08 30.94
C ARG A 424 -10.04 -1.41 29.68
N LEU A 425 -10.80 -2.15 28.87
CA LEU A 425 -11.41 -1.62 27.64
C LEU A 425 -12.49 -0.56 27.92
N TYR A 426 -13.20 -0.63 29.06
CA TYR A 426 -14.11 0.42 29.50
C TYR A 426 -13.32 1.71 29.77
N SER A 427 -12.25 1.61 30.56
CA SER A 427 -11.41 2.75 30.92
C SER A 427 -10.87 3.46 29.69
N LEU A 428 -10.34 2.68 28.74
CA LEU A 428 -9.82 3.20 27.47
C LEU A 428 -10.92 3.89 26.66
N ALA A 429 -12.10 3.28 26.51
CA ALA A 429 -13.22 3.89 25.79
C ALA A 429 -13.69 5.21 26.42
N ALA A 430 -13.79 5.27 27.75
CA ALA A 430 -14.25 6.46 28.47
C ALA A 430 -13.30 7.63 28.25
N VAL A 431 -11.99 7.39 28.38
CA VAL A 431 -10.96 8.39 28.13
C VAL A 431 -10.98 8.84 26.67
N GLN A 432 -10.97 7.90 25.72
CA GLN A 432 -10.95 8.24 24.30
C GLN A 432 -12.20 9.02 23.87
N LEU A 433 -13.38 8.67 24.41
CA LEU A 433 -14.61 9.42 24.18
C LEU A 433 -14.52 10.84 24.76
N ALA A 434 -14.08 10.97 26.00
CA ALA A 434 -13.98 12.26 26.67
C ALA A 434 -13.01 13.21 25.96
N GLU A 435 -11.81 12.72 25.59
CA GLU A 435 -10.85 13.48 24.79
C GLU A 435 -11.47 13.92 23.47
N MET A 436 -12.09 13.00 22.74
CA MET A 436 -12.73 13.30 21.45
C MET A 436 -13.87 14.33 21.58
N LEU A 437 -14.63 14.31 22.67
CA LEU A 437 -15.68 15.29 22.94
C LEU A 437 -15.09 16.65 23.32
N HIS A 438 -14.03 16.67 24.13
CA HIS A 438 -13.31 17.88 24.50
C HIS A 438 -12.68 18.56 23.28
N ASP A 439 -12.06 17.79 22.38
CA ASP A 439 -11.49 18.27 21.10
C ASP A 439 -12.55 18.96 20.21
N GLN A 440 -13.83 18.59 20.36
CA GLN A 440 -14.98 19.20 19.67
C GLN A 440 -15.59 20.40 20.43
N GLY A 441 -14.99 20.84 21.54
CA GLY A 441 -15.53 21.88 22.42
C GLY A 441 -16.71 21.44 23.29
N ARG A 442 -17.03 20.13 23.30
CA ARG A 442 -18.11 19.55 24.12
C ARG A 442 -17.58 19.17 25.50
N HIS A 443 -17.10 20.17 26.23
CA HIS A 443 -16.41 20.03 27.51
C HIS A 443 -17.26 19.36 28.60
N LEU A 444 -18.49 19.82 28.82
CA LEU A 444 -19.40 19.20 29.80
C LEU A 444 -19.68 17.72 29.48
N PRO A 445 -20.09 17.34 28.25
CA PRO A 445 -20.21 15.92 27.88
C PRO A 445 -18.91 15.11 28.04
N ALA A 446 -17.74 15.72 27.84
CA ALA A 446 -16.46 15.07 28.08
C ALA A 446 -16.24 14.75 29.57
N ALA A 447 -16.54 15.71 30.46
CA ALA A 447 -16.48 15.48 31.90
C ALA A 447 -17.47 14.38 32.33
N GLU A 448 -18.70 14.43 31.84
CA GLU A 448 -19.75 13.43 32.12
C GLU A 448 -19.35 12.02 31.65
N ALA A 449 -18.63 11.90 30.53
CA ALA A 449 -18.14 10.61 30.04
C ALA A 449 -17.10 9.95 30.98
N LEU A 450 -16.29 10.75 31.70
CA LEU A 450 -15.30 10.26 32.66
C LEU A 450 -15.89 9.99 34.05
N GLU A 451 -16.99 10.64 34.40
CA GLU A 451 -17.52 10.61 35.77
C GLU A 451 -17.76 9.20 36.33
N PRO A 452 -18.36 8.24 35.60
CA PRO A 452 -18.55 6.90 36.14
C PRO A 452 -17.23 6.20 36.47
N LEU A 453 -16.21 6.40 35.62
CA LEU A 453 -14.88 5.84 35.82
C LEU A 453 -14.19 6.46 37.04
N VAL A 454 -14.28 7.78 37.21
CA VAL A 454 -13.74 8.50 38.37
C VAL A 454 -14.41 8.03 39.67
N ARG A 455 -15.75 7.89 39.68
CA ARG A 455 -16.49 7.40 40.84
C ARG A 455 -16.09 5.98 41.21
N TRP A 456 -15.88 5.11 40.23
CA TRP A 456 -15.40 3.75 40.45
C TRP A 456 -13.95 3.72 40.96
N ALA A 457 -13.05 4.48 40.33
CA ALA A 457 -11.63 4.52 40.69
C ALA A 457 -11.35 5.07 42.09
N ASN A 458 -12.28 5.83 42.66
CA ASN A 458 -12.19 6.34 44.04
C ASN A 458 -12.68 5.35 45.12
N ARG A 459 -13.15 4.16 44.74
CA ARG A 459 -13.58 3.16 45.72
C ARG A 459 -12.37 2.46 46.35
N PRO A 460 -12.42 2.11 47.65
CA PRO A 460 -11.30 1.44 48.33
C PRO A 460 -10.95 0.07 47.76
N ASP A 461 -11.91 -0.61 47.12
CA ASP A 461 -11.81 -1.94 46.52
C ASP A 461 -11.53 -1.92 45.01
N ALA A 462 -11.34 -0.73 44.40
CA ALA A 462 -11.02 -0.62 42.99
C ALA A 462 -9.60 -1.16 42.72
N MET A 463 -9.49 -2.14 41.81
CA MET A 463 -8.22 -2.73 41.39
C MET A 463 -7.54 -1.83 40.33
N PRO A 464 -6.32 -1.30 40.58
CA PRO A 464 -5.65 -0.35 39.68
C PRO A 464 -5.25 -0.90 38.30
N ASP A 465 -5.07 -2.23 38.14
CA ASP A 465 -4.61 -2.85 36.88
C ASP A 465 -5.52 -2.57 35.68
N ALA A 466 -6.77 -2.15 35.92
CA ALA A 466 -7.72 -1.72 34.89
C ALA A 466 -7.43 -0.34 34.27
N LEU A 467 -6.49 0.42 34.86
CA LEU A 467 -6.27 1.83 34.55
C LEU A 467 -4.90 2.10 33.89
N GLU A 468 -4.03 1.09 33.73
CA GLU A 468 -2.63 1.25 33.30
C GLU A 468 -1.91 2.36 34.10
N ASP A 469 -1.76 3.54 33.51
CA ASP A 469 -1.05 4.72 34.04
C ASP A 469 -2.00 5.79 34.60
N LEU A 470 -3.32 5.57 34.52
CA LEU A 470 -4.34 6.55 34.91
C LEU A 470 -4.67 6.41 36.39
N THR A 471 -3.93 7.12 37.24
CA THR A 471 -4.26 7.20 38.67
C THR A 471 -5.66 7.81 38.89
N PRO A 472 -6.40 7.44 39.94
CA PRO A 472 -7.68 8.08 40.28
C PRO A 472 -7.58 9.61 40.38
N VAL A 473 -6.43 10.12 40.83
CA VAL A 473 -6.12 11.55 40.87
C VAL A 473 -6.03 12.14 39.47
N SER A 474 -5.30 11.50 38.54
CA SER A 474 -5.17 11.97 37.16
C SER A 474 -6.52 12.00 36.43
N LEU A 475 -7.35 10.97 36.58
CA LEU A 475 -8.69 10.90 35.99
C LEU A 475 -9.59 12.02 36.51
N ARG A 476 -9.56 12.25 37.83
CA ARG A 476 -10.32 13.33 38.46
C ARG A 476 -9.84 14.70 37.98
N ALA A 477 -8.54 14.92 37.92
CA ALA A 477 -7.96 16.16 37.40
C ALA A 477 -8.35 16.40 35.93
N ARG A 478 -8.29 15.35 35.09
CA ARG A 478 -8.67 15.43 33.69
C ARG A 478 -10.17 15.73 33.52
N MET A 479 -11.04 15.06 34.28
CA MET A 479 -12.48 15.34 34.31
C MET A 479 -12.76 16.79 34.73
N HIS A 480 -12.08 17.32 35.76
CA HIS A 480 -12.25 18.71 36.19
C HIS A 480 -11.69 19.73 35.20
N TYR A 481 -10.64 19.38 34.47
CA TYR A 481 -10.14 20.21 33.37
C TYR A 481 -11.17 20.35 32.22
N PHE A 482 -12.11 19.40 32.10
CA PHE A 482 -13.20 19.46 31.13
C PHE A 482 -14.44 20.21 31.62
N TYR A 483 -14.52 20.61 32.89
CA TYR A 483 -15.52 21.59 33.34
C TYR A 483 -15.02 23.01 33.06
#